data_AF-A0A145WRF0-F1
#
_entry.id   AF-A0A145WRF0-F1
#
_cell.length_a   1.000
_cell.length_b   1.000
_cell.length_c   1.000
_cell.angle_alpha   90.00
_cell.angle_beta   90.00
_cell.angle_gamma   90.00
#
_symmetry.space_group_name_H-M   'P 1'
#
loop_
_entity.id
_entity.type
_entity.pdbx_description
1 polymer ?
#
loop_
_entity_poly.entity_id
_entity_poly.type
_entity_poly.pdbx_seq_one_letter_code
_entity_poly.pdbx_strand_id
1 'polypeptide(L)'
;MKKIIYAIFTLFIVNITGCKDEYKESSFEKDIPIVRSNTIYFLGSSTIEYFTPSLKMWPEKYQLNTINLGKGGELIDTMCIRIGALPAHATFSKNKIKINEKNYFKADWGIDNSLKPFEARIVDIDGIIGVDTEGYYFESQQEAYIDINQAYPIKSLQKLIPDSIFILNLGKNNLLNLSHGQDSYNYVFDKTKQCAEWINKNITSRTIVVGHFTAVNANDDLSSNIQALNKDLKLYYSSNFFDLNYLLSDRNIWQNLQITPTTSDYEAQVKGDLAVSLSSDSIHLNNKTNQFITDQIYKTMIEKKWIN
;
A
#
# COMPACT_ATOMS: atom_id res chain seq x y z
N MET A 1 -6.72 -78.86 -27.33
CA MET A 1 -5.89 -78.29 -26.24
C MET A 1 -5.89 -76.77 -26.37
N LYS A 2 -6.16 -76.02 -25.28
CA LYS A 2 -6.21 -74.54 -25.14
C LYS A 2 -7.27 -73.84 -26.06
N LYS A 3 -8.38 -73.28 -25.53
CA LYS A 3 -8.56 -71.96 -24.84
C LYS A 3 -8.27 -70.77 -25.80
N ILE A 4 -9.12 -69.74 -26.03
CA ILE A 4 -10.26 -69.08 -25.32
C ILE A 4 -11.13 -68.35 -26.41
N ILE A 5 -12.47 -68.48 -26.51
CA ILE A 5 -13.60 -67.84 -25.75
C ILE A 5 -13.80 -66.34 -26.11
N TYR A 6 -14.71 -66.00 -27.06
CA TYR A 6 -16.09 -65.41 -26.94
C TYR A 6 -16.13 -63.85 -26.83
N ALA A 7 -17.15 -63.09 -27.25
CA ALA A 7 -18.39 -63.28 -28.05
C ALA A 7 -18.70 -61.95 -28.80
N ILE A 8 -19.02 -61.93 -30.10
CA ILE A 8 -20.40 -61.88 -30.66
C ILE A 8 -21.42 -61.08 -29.83
N PHE A 9 -21.87 -59.94 -30.38
CA PHE A 9 -23.14 -59.30 -30.02
C PHE A 9 -24.07 -59.35 -31.24
N THR A 10 -25.31 -59.79 -31.05
CA THR A 10 -26.36 -59.82 -32.08
C THR A 10 -27.48 -58.87 -31.70
N LEU A 11 -27.96 -58.13 -32.69
CA LEU A 11 -29.06 -57.17 -32.61
C LEU A 11 -30.40 -57.85 -32.31
N PHE A 12 -31.35 -57.20 -31.60
CA PHE A 12 -32.76 -57.09 -32.03
C PHE A 12 -33.59 -56.08 -31.19
N ILE A 13 -33.91 -54.95 -31.82
CA ILE A 13 -35.15 -54.12 -31.89
C ILE A 13 -36.25 -54.18 -30.79
N VAL A 14 -36.94 -53.02 -30.59
CA VAL A 14 -38.30 -52.74 -29.96
C VAL A 14 -38.25 -52.05 -28.57
N ASN A 15 -38.93 -50.93 -28.24
CA ASN A 15 -39.67 -49.88 -29.02
C ASN A 15 -39.92 -48.57 -28.20
N ILE A 16 -40.26 -47.46 -28.90
CA ILE A 16 -41.23 -46.33 -28.66
C ILE A 16 -41.75 -46.12 -27.20
N THR A 17 -41.81 -44.93 -26.56
CA THR A 17 -42.41 -43.63 -26.98
C THR A 17 -42.15 -42.51 -25.95
N GLY A 18 -42.04 -41.24 -26.36
CA GLY A 18 -42.26 -40.09 -25.44
C GLY A 18 -41.64 -38.75 -25.86
N CYS A 19 -42.48 -37.74 -26.12
CA CYS A 19 -42.22 -36.29 -26.28
C CYS A 19 -40.95 -35.83 -27.04
N LYS A 20 -41.10 -35.32 -28.26
CA LYS A 20 -41.41 -33.90 -28.60
C LYS A 20 -40.27 -32.92 -28.28
N ASP A 21 -39.78 -32.28 -29.33
CA ASP A 21 -38.80 -31.20 -29.30
C ASP A 21 -39.31 -29.98 -28.53
N GLU A 22 -38.52 -29.47 -27.59
CA GLU A 22 -38.58 -28.06 -27.17
C GLU A 22 -37.18 -27.45 -27.16
N TYR A 23 -37.18 -26.15 -27.44
CA TYR A 23 -36.08 -25.29 -27.86
C TYR A 23 -34.77 -25.38 -27.07
N LYS A 24 -33.65 -25.24 -27.80
CA LYS A 24 -32.37 -24.79 -27.24
C LYS A 24 -32.51 -23.37 -26.71
N GLU A 25 -32.71 -23.20 -25.40
CA GLU A 25 -32.23 -21.99 -24.74
C GLU A 25 -30.72 -22.12 -24.55
N SER A 26 -29.95 -21.48 -25.45
CA SER A 26 -28.57 -21.14 -25.12
C SER A 26 -28.61 -20.05 -24.06
N SER A 27 -28.45 -20.43 -22.80
CA SER A 27 -28.19 -19.48 -21.72
C SER A 27 -26.85 -18.80 -21.99
N PHE A 28 -26.90 -17.68 -22.72
CA PHE A 28 -25.93 -16.62 -22.53
C PHE A 28 -26.06 -16.18 -21.07
N GLU A 29 -25.25 -16.78 -20.19
CA GLU A 29 -24.83 -16.08 -19.00
C GLU A 29 -24.21 -14.77 -19.49
N LYS A 30 -24.99 -13.69 -19.37
CA LYS A 30 -24.41 -12.35 -19.43
C LYS A 30 -23.38 -12.32 -18.33
N ASP A 31 -22.12 -12.17 -18.69
CA ASP A 31 -21.06 -11.76 -17.76
C ASP A 31 -21.60 -10.56 -16.97
N ILE A 32 -22.07 -10.82 -15.75
CA ILE A 32 -22.47 -9.76 -14.83
C ILE A 32 -21.19 -8.96 -14.63
N PRO A 33 -21.14 -7.66 -14.96
CA PRO A 33 -19.93 -6.89 -14.79
C PRO A 33 -19.52 -6.98 -13.33
N ILE A 34 -18.44 -7.71 -13.04
CA ILE A 34 -17.86 -7.75 -11.71
C ILE A 34 -17.62 -6.29 -11.35
N VAL A 35 -18.29 -5.81 -10.31
CA VAL A 35 -18.16 -4.43 -9.84
C VAL A 35 -16.77 -4.30 -9.24
N ARG A 36 -15.79 -4.04 -10.11
CA ARG A 36 -14.43 -3.67 -9.72
C ARG A 36 -14.58 -2.43 -8.85
N SER A 37 -14.11 -2.50 -7.60
CA SER A 37 -14.16 -1.31 -6.75
C SER A 37 -13.35 -0.19 -7.40
N ASN A 38 -13.99 0.95 -7.61
CA ASN A 38 -13.35 2.15 -8.11
C ASN A 38 -12.54 2.87 -7.02
N THR A 39 -12.52 2.37 -5.78
CA THR A 39 -11.78 3.01 -4.67
C THR A 39 -10.33 2.55 -4.62
N ILE A 40 -9.41 3.51 -4.61
CA ILE A 40 -7.96 3.28 -4.55
C ILE A 40 -7.38 4.05 -3.36
N TYR A 41 -6.83 3.32 -2.39
CA TYR A 41 -6.08 3.88 -1.28
C TYR A 41 -4.60 4.00 -1.64
N PHE A 42 -4.03 5.16 -1.39
CA PHE A 42 -2.58 5.37 -1.46
C PHE A 42 -2.04 5.58 -0.04
N LEU A 43 -1.14 4.70 0.41
CA LEU A 43 -0.51 4.76 1.73
C LEU A 43 1.02 4.86 1.58
N GLY A 44 1.61 5.84 2.24
CA GLY A 44 3.03 6.11 2.17
C GLY A 44 3.36 7.50 2.71
N SER A 45 4.62 7.91 2.62
CA SER A 45 5.02 9.25 3.05
C SER A 45 5.05 10.25 1.89
N SER A 46 6.08 11.10 1.78
CA SER A 46 6.12 12.25 0.88
C SER A 46 5.92 11.86 -0.59
N THR A 47 6.49 10.75 -1.07
CA THR A 47 6.23 10.21 -2.42
C THR A 47 4.72 10.12 -2.73
N ILE A 48 3.94 9.61 -1.77
CA ILE A 48 2.49 9.44 -1.91
C ILE A 48 1.73 10.76 -1.67
N GLU A 49 2.20 11.60 -0.74
CA GLU A 49 1.64 12.95 -0.54
C GLU A 49 1.77 13.80 -1.82
N TYR A 50 2.93 13.76 -2.49
CA TYR A 50 3.20 14.47 -3.74
C TYR A 50 2.50 13.90 -4.98
N PHE A 51 1.89 12.71 -4.91
CA PHE A 51 0.98 12.23 -5.96
C PHE A 51 -0.37 12.97 -5.97
N THR A 52 -0.73 13.70 -4.91
CA THR A 52 -2.04 14.39 -4.77
C THR A 52 -2.49 15.21 -5.99
N PRO A 53 -1.64 16.03 -6.65
CA PRO A 53 -2.07 16.79 -7.83
C PRO A 53 -2.54 15.89 -8.97
N SER A 54 -1.83 14.78 -9.23
CA SER A 54 -2.17 13.81 -10.26
C SER A 54 -3.43 13.03 -9.92
N LEU A 55 -3.55 12.59 -8.66
CA LEU A 55 -4.69 11.79 -8.20
C LEU A 55 -6.01 12.56 -8.27
N LYS A 56 -5.99 13.89 -8.05
CA LYS A 56 -7.18 14.75 -8.22
C LYS A 56 -7.79 14.71 -9.62
N MET A 57 -7.02 14.36 -10.65
CA MET A 57 -7.53 14.26 -12.04
C MET A 57 -8.23 12.91 -12.32
N TRP A 58 -7.99 11.88 -11.50
CA TRP A 58 -8.48 10.52 -11.76
C TRP A 58 -10.00 10.32 -11.54
N PRO A 59 -10.66 10.95 -10.55
CA PRO A 59 -12.12 10.90 -10.44
C PRO A 59 -12.82 11.40 -11.70
N GLU A 60 -12.37 12.54 -12.26
CA GLU A 60 -12.97 13.14 -13.45
C GLU A 60 -12.65 12.35 -14.72
N LYS A 61 -11.40 11.90 -14.87
CA LYS A 61 -10.92 11.25 -16.11
C LYS A 61 -11.27 9.77 -16.20
N TYR A 62 -11.33 9.06 -15.07
CA TYR A 62 -11.41 7.59 -14.99
C TYR A 62 -12.52 7.06 -14.06
N GLN A 63 -13.33 7.94 -13.44
CA GLN A 63 -14.39 7.55 -12.49
C GLN A 63 -13.87 6.80 -11.24
N LEU A 64 -12.62 7.06 -10.85
CA LEU A 64 -11.94 6.44 -9.70
C LEU A 64 -12.03 7.30 -8.43
N ASN A 65 -12.36 6.68 -7.31
CA ASN A 65 -12.34 7.32 -5.99
C ASN A 65 -10.95 7.14 -5.34
N THR A 66 -10.08 8.15 -5.46
CA THR A 66 -8.73 8.09 -4.88
C THR A 66 -8.70 8.65 -3.46
N ILE A 67 -8.28 7.84 -2.48
CA ILE A 67 -8.12 8.26 -1.08
C ILE A 67 -6.63 8.32 -0.75
N ASN A 68 -6.10 9.53 -0.58
CA ASN A 68 -4.70 9.72 -0.21
C ASN A 68 -4.52 9.70 1.32
N LEU A 69 -4.02 8.59 1.84
CA LEU A 69 -3.67 8.43 3.25
C LEU A 69 -2.25 8.91 3.57
N GLY A 70 -1.48 9.38 2.60
CA GLY A 70 -0.09 9.77 2.81
C GLY A 70 0.13 11.06 3.61
N LYS A 71 1.36 11.17 4.12
CA LYS A 71 1.88 12.31 4.90
C LYS A 71 3.41 12.37 4.85
N GLY A 72 3.99 13.50 4.43
CA GLY A 72 5.44 13.72 4.42
C GLY A 72 6.07 13.61 5.81
N GLY A 73 7.26 13.00 5.87
CA GLY A 73 8.02 12.74 7.09
C GLY A 73 7.61 11.48 7.89
N GLU A 74 6.38 10.99 7.72
CA GLU A 74 5.79 9.90 8.51
C GLU A 74 6.56 8.55 8.40
N LEU A 75 6.56 7.77 9.48
CA LEU A 75 7.24 6.47 9.59
C LEU A 75 6.30 5.28 9.32
N ILE A 76 6.86 4.10 9.05
CA ILE A 76 6.06 2.92 8.64
C ILE A 76 5.06 2.44 9.71
N ASP A 77 5.42 2.51 10.99
CA ASP A 77 4.56 2.04 12.06
C ASP A 77 3.27 2.85 12.14
N THR A 78 3.36 4.18 12.21
CA THR A 78 2.20 5.09 12.32
C THR A 78 1.29 5.02 11.09
N MET A 79 1.85 4.93 9.87
CA MET A 79 1.10 4.69 8.64
C MET A 79 0.23 3.43 8.73
N CYS A 80 0.80 2.32 9.22
CA CYS A 80 0.12 1.03 9.26
C CYS A 80 -0.77 0.85 10.50
N ILE A 81 -0.43 1.46 11.64
CA ILE A 81 -1.31 1.56 12.82
C ILE A 81 -2.57 2.37 12.47
N ARG A 82 -2.44 3.48 11.74
CA ARG A 82 -3.59 4.30 11.30
C ARG A 82 -4.62 3.50 10.50
N ILE A 83 -4.21 2.49 9.72
CA ILE A 83 -5.15 1.62 8.99
C ILE A 83 -5.53 0.33 9.74
N GLY A 84 -5.04 0.15 10.98
CA GLY A 84 -5.28 -1.04 11.80
C GLY A 84 -4.45 -2.27 11.43
N ALA A 85 -3.44 -2.12 10.56
CA ALA A 85 -2.65 -3.20 10.00
C ALA A 85 -1.48 -3.68 10.89
N LEU A 86 -1.05 -2.84 11.84
CA LEU A 86 -0.14 -3.24 12.91
C LEU A 86 -0.82 -3.08 14.27
N PRO A 87 -0.67 -4.05 15.19
CA PRO A 87 -1.08 -3.87 16.58
C PRO A 87 -0.18 -2.83 17.26
N ALA A 88 -0.76 -2.08 18.20
CA ALA A 88 -0.09 -1.00 18.92
C ALA A 88 -0.78 -0.78 20.28
N HIS A 89 -0.03 -0.25 21.24
CA HIS A 89 -0.52 -0.01 22.60
C HIS A 89 -0.12 1.37 23.14
N ALA A 90 -0.98 1.92 24.01
CA ALA A 90 -0.74 3.12 24.78
C ALA A 90 -0.62 2.80 26.28
N THR A 91 0.40 3.36 26.94
CA THR A 91 0.50 3.39 28.41
C THR A 91 0.48 4.83 28.89
N PHE A 92 -0.48 5.19 29.74
CA PHE A 92 -0.63 6.55 30.27
C PHE A 92 0.05 6.69 31.64
N SER A 93 0.67 7.84 31.89
CA SER A 93 1.27 8.17 33.20
C SER A 93 0.26 8.70 34.22
N LYS A 94 -0.99 8.96 33.81
CA LYS A 94 -2.09 9.46 34.64
C LYS A 94 -3.22 8.43 34.68
N ASN A 95 -3.84 8.27 35.83
CA ASN A 95 -4.92 7.28 36.07
C ASN A 95 -6.31 7.70 35.51
N LYS A 96 -6.37 8.75 34.69
CA LYS A 96 -7.60 9.25 34.09
C LYS A 96 -7.30 9.89 32.73
N ILE A 97 -8.02 9.45 31.69
CA ILE A 97 -8.20 10.21 30.46
C ILE A 97 -9.23 11.29 30.76
N LYS A 98 -8.84 12.54 30.53
CA LYS A 98 -9.70 13.71 30.71
C LYS A 98 -10.33 14.14 29.39
N ILE A 99 -11.58 14.57 29.50
CA ILE A 99 -12.37 15.13 28.40
C ILE A 99 -11.74 16.40 27.81
N ASN A 100 -11.63 16.48 26.48
CA ASN A 100 -11.12 17.61 25.70
C ASN A 100 -9.74 18.15 26.12
N GLU A 101 -8.92 17.32 26.78
CA GLU A 101 -7.50 17.61 27.07
C GLU A 101 -6.60 16.62 26.32
N LYS A 102 -5.33 17.01 26.10
CA LYS A 102 -4.28 16.09 25.63
C LYS A 102 -3.88 15.11 26.72
N ASN A 103 -4.22 13.85 26.53
CA ASN A 103 -3.82 12.77 27.41
C ASN A 103 -2.58 12.11 26.82
N TYR A 104 -1.39 12.58 27.21
CA TYR A 104 -0.13 12.03 26.72
C TYR A 104 0.08 10.59 27.17
N PHE A 105 0.62 9.79 26.25
CA PHE A 105 0.90 8.37 26.48
C PHE A 105 2.26 7.97 25.90
N LYS A 106 2.84 6.92 26.48
CA LYS A 106 3.98 6.21 25.88
C LYS A 106 3.45 5.15 24.92
N ALA A 107 3.94 5.19 23.70
CA ALA A 107 3.73 4.18 22.66
C ALA A 107 4.68 2.98 22.80
N ASP A 108 4.31 1.82 22.24
CA ASP A 108 5.19 0.67 22.04
C ASP A 108 5.95 0.70 20.69
N TRP A 109 5.81 1.78 19.90
CA TRP A 109 6.62 2.09 18.71
C TRP A 109 7.44 3.38 18.89
N GLY A 110 8.39 3.64 17.99
CA GLY A 110 9.24 4.84 18.02
C GLY A 110 8.48 6.16 17.84
N ILE A 111 9.10 7.27 18.26
CA ILE A 111 8.51 8.60 18.10
C ILE A 111 8.54 9.02 16.63
N ASP A 112 7.39 9.45 16.12
CA ASP A 112 7.19 9.95 14.77
C ASP A 112 6.50 11.31 14.88
N ASN A 113 7.31 12.37 14.83
CA ASN A 113 6.84 13.76 14.87
C ASN A 113 6.05 14.18 13.62
N SER A 114 5.96 13.30 12.61
CA SER A 114 5.22 13.53 11.37
C SER A 114 3.92 12.73 11.28
N LEU A 115 3.53 12.02 12.35
CA LEU A 115 2.26 11.29 12.46
C LEU A 115 1.09 12.19 12.00
N LYS A 116 0.34 11.73 10.99
CA LYS A 116 -0.93 12.34 10.57
C LYS A 116 -2.04 11.86 11.50
N PRO A 117 -2.68 12.77 12.27
CA PRO A 117 -3.65 12.40 13.30
C PRO A 117 -4.78 11.52 12.77
N PHE A 118 -5.27 10.61 13.60
CA PHE A 118 -6.30 9.66 13.22
C PHE A 118 -7.24 9.28 14.37
N GLU A 119 -8.45 8.91 14.01
CA GLU A 119 -9.48 8.44 14.93
C GLU A 119 -9.13 7.02 15.43
N ALA A 120 -9.16 6.85 16.75
CA ALA A 120 -8.84 5.59 17.42
C ALA A 120 -9.73 5.39 18.65
N ARG A 121 -9.85 4.12 19.07
CA ARG A 121 -10.43 3.71 20.35
C ARG A 121 -9.33 3.22 21.28
N ILE A 122 -9.35 3.72 22.51
CA ILE A 122 -8.49 3.28 23.61
C ILE A 122 -9.36 3.22 24.87
N VAL A 123 -9.29 2.14 25.63
CA VAL A 123 -10.13 1.93 26.86
C VAL A 123 -11.63 2.11 26.58
N ASP A 124 -12.09 1.54 25.47
CA ASP A 124 -13.46 1.58 24.94
C ASP A 124 -14.05 2.96 24.63
N ILE A 125 -13.29 4.05 24.80
CA ILE A 125 -13.67 5.40 24.38
C ILE A 125 -13.01 5.80 23.05
N ASP A 126 -13.76 6.53 22.23
CA ASP A 126 -13.31 7.04 20.93
C ASP A 126 -12.65 8.42 21.07
N GLY A 127 -11.62 8.68 20.27
CA GLY A 127 -10.88 9.94 20.26
C GLY A 127 -9.89 10.03 19.11
N ILE A 128 -9.01 11.04 19.15
CA ILE A 128 -8.00 11.30 18.13
C ILE A 128 -6.61 11.07 18.74
N ILE A 129 -5.78 10.28 18.07
CA ILE A 129 -4.34 10.20 18.35
C ILE A 129 -3.62 11.25 17.53
N GLY A 130 -2.76 12.02 18.19
CA GLY A 130 -1.85 12.98 17.56
C GLY A 130 -0.46 12.96 18.19
N VAL A 131 0.42 13.81 17.67
CA VAL A 131 1.79 14.01 18.16
C VAL A 131 2.10 15.51 18.25
N ASP A 132 2.91 15.90 19.22
CA ASP A 132 3.57 17.20 19.29
C ASP A 132 4.91 17.11 20.05
N THR A 133 5.46 18.26 20.47
CA THR A 133 6.74 18.37 21.18
C THR A 133 6.78 17.67 22.54
N GLU A 134 5.64 17.39 23.18
CA GLU A 134 5.57 16.64 24.44
C GLU A 134 5.41 15.13 24.21
N GLY A 135 5.11 14.71 22.96
CA GLY A 135 5.02 13.32 22.52
C GLY A 135 3.67 12.96 21.91
N TYR A 136 3.30 11.69 21.99
CA TYR A 136 1.98 11.22 21.54
C TYR A 136 0.89 11.56 22.56
N TYR A 137 -0.26 12.01 22.07
CA TYR A 137 -1.44 12.31 22.89
C TYR A 137 -2.70 11.67 22.32
N PHE A 138 -3.66 11.43 23.22
CA PHE A 138 -5.03 11.06 22.90
C PHE A 138 -6.00 12.13 23.42
N GLU A 139 -6.80 12.70 22.52
CA GLU A 139 -7.88 13.65 22.84
C GLU A 139 -9.24 12.95 22.65
N SER A 140 -10.10 12.97 23.66
CA SER A 140 -11.43 12.36 23.61
C SER A 140 -12.51 13.28 24.20
N GLN A 141 -13.73 13.15 23.69
CA GLN A 141 -14.93 13.78 24.27
C GLN A 141 -15.53 12.98 25.44
N GLN A 142 -14.87 11.89 25.86
CA GLN A 142 -15.27 11.05 26.98
C GLN A 142 -14.15 10.99 28.01
N GLU A 143 -14.50 10.69 29.27
CA GLU A 143 -13.53 10.37 30.31
C GLU A 143 -13.46 8.86 30.55
N ALA A 144 -12.27 8.39 30.92
CA ALA A 144 -12.05 6.99 31.31
C ALA A 144 -11.03 6.92 32.46
N TYR A 145 -11.21 5.97 33.37
CA TYR A 145 -10.21 5.63 34.38
C TYR A 145 -9.20 4.64 33.82
N ILE A 146 -7.94 4.78 34.24
CA ILE A 146 -6.79 4.09 33.66
C ILE A 146 -5.95 3.46 34.77
N ASP A 147 -5.61 2.18 34.64
CA ASP A 147 -4.49 1.59 35.36
C ASP A 147 -3.18 1.99 34.65
N ILE A 148 -2.36 2.79 35.34
CA ILE A 148 -1.08 3.30 34.82
C ILE A 148 -0.05 2.19 34.57
N ASN A 149 -0.29 0.97 35.06
CA ASN A 149 0.58 -0.19 34.85
C ASN A 149 0.15 -1.03 33.63
N GLN A 150 -0.98 -0.71 33.00
CA GLN A 150 -1.52 -1.44 31.85
C GLN A 150 -1.14 -0.78 30.52
N ALA A 151 -0.86 -1.61 29.52
CA ALA A 151 -0.81 -1.22 28.12
C ALA A 151 -2.18 -1.47 27.48
N TYR A 152 -2.77 -0.44 26.86
CA TYR A 152 -4.10 -0.51 26.26
C TYR A 152 -3.99 -0.62 24.75
N PRO A 153 -4.67 -1.59 24.11
CA PRO A 153 -4.62 -1.73 22.66
C PRO A 153 -5.26 -0.52 21.98
N ILE A 154 -4.56 0.01 20.98
CA ILE A 154 -5.05 1.06 20.09
C ILE A 154 -5.79 0.39 18.94
N LYS A 155 -7.09 0.67 18.84
CA LYS A 155 -7.90 0.22 17.70
C LYS A 155 -8.17 1.41 16.79
N SER A 156 -7.61 1.40 15.58
CA SER A 156 -7.97 2.40 14.57
C SER A 156 -9.46 2.34 14.23
N LEU A 157 -10.07 3.51 14.05
CA LEU A 157 -11.44 3.69 13.57
C LEU A 157 -11.51 4.03 12.08
N GLN A 158 -10.36 4.06 11.38
CA GLN A 158 -10.28 4.30 9.95
C GLN A 158 -11.12 3.29 9.18
N LYS A 159 -12.24 3.74 8.62
CA LYS A 159 -13.09 2.92 7.76
C LYS A 159 -12.40 2.69 6.43
N LEU A 160 -12.16 1.42 6.10
CA LEU A 160 -11.61 0.97 4.83
C LEU A 160 -12.71 0.28 4.03
N ILE A 161 -12.78 0.59 2.73
CA ILE A 161 -13.78 0.00 1.83
C ILE A 161 -13.27 -1.39 1.37
N PRO A 162 -14.01 -2.48 1.60
CA PRO A 162 -13.67 -3.81 1.08
C PRO A 162 -13.50 -3.81 -0.44
N ASP A 163 -12.73 -4.75 -0.96
CA ASP A 163 -12.44 -4.88 -2.39
C ASP A 163 -11.82 -3.63 -3.04
N SER A 164 -11.32 -2.65 -2.27
CA SER A 164 -10.55 -1.52 -2.83
C SER A 164 -9.21 -1.96 -3.43
N ILE A 165 -8.44 -1.03 -4.00
CA ILE A 165 -7.05 -1.25 -4.42
C ILE A 165 -6.13 -0.49 -3.47
N PHE A 166 -5.02 -1.09 -3.04
CA PHE A 166 -4.01 -0.42 -2.22
C PHE A 166 -2.70 -0.24 -2.98
N ILE A 167 -2.18 0.99 -2.96
CA ILE A 167 -0.86 1.36 -3.46
C ILE A 167 0.00 1.76 -2.26
N LEU A 168 1.05 0.98 -1.98
CA LEU A 168 1.86 1.09 -0.76
C LEU A 168 3.29 1.56 -1.08
N ASN A 169 3.76 2.66 -0.47
CA ASN A 169 5.17 3.09 -0.51
C ASN A 169 5.63 3.47 0.91
N LEU A 170 6.09 2.47 1.67
CA LEU A 170 6.20 2.55 3.12
C LEU A 170 7.66 2.58 3.59
N GLY A 171 7.99 3.46 4.54
CA GLY A 171 9.26 3.36 5.28
C GLY A 171 10.53 3.95 4.63
N LYS A 172 10.47 4.76 3.56
CA LYS A 172 11.67 5.50 3.10
C LYS A 172 12.27 6.37 4.22
N ASN A 173 11.43 7.02 5.04
CA ASN A 173 11.89 7.89 6.12
C ASN A 173 12.55 7.14 7.28
N ASN A 174 12.17 5.88 7.50
CA ASN A 174 12.88 5.01 8.44
C ASN A 174 14.36 4.87 8.04
N LEU A 175 14.65 4.70 6.74
CA LEU A 175 16.02 4.60 6.23
C LEU A 175 16.76 5.95 6.15
N LEU A 176 16.03 7.07 6.08
CA LEU A 176 16.63 8.42 6.09
C LEU A 176 17.02 8.88 7.50
N ASN A 177 16.21 8.51 8.51
CA ASN A 177 16.41 8.88 9.90
C ASN A 177 17.08 7.72 10.64
N LEU A 178 18.42 7.63 10.54
CA LEU A 178 19.28 6.59 11.15
C LEU A 178 19.40 6.70 12.69
N SER A 179 18.29 7.04 13.34
CA SER A 179 18.12 7.06 14.78
C SER A 179 16.86 6.26 15.12
N HIS A 180 16.85 5.61 16.29
CA HIS A 180 15.74 4.82 16.86
C HIS A 180 15.70 3.31 16.54
N GLY A 181 16.67 2.74 15.81
CA GLY A 181 16.76 1.27 15.62
C GLY A 181 15.64 0.67 14.76
N GLN A 182 14.87 1.53 14.09
CA GLN A 182 13.83 1.21 13.11
C GLN A 182 14.31 1.49 11.67
N ASP A 183 15.63 1.62 11.51
CA ASP A 183 16.34 2.24 10.38
C ASP A 183 17.01 1.23 9.43
N SER A 184 16.94 -0.07 9.76
CA SER A 184 17.40 -1.13 8.87
C SER A 184 16.39 -1.47 7.76
N TYR A 185 16.89 -1.86 6.59
CA TYR A 185 16.03 -2.33 5.49
C TYR A 185 15.19 -3.56 5.89
N ASN A 186 15.74 -4.45 6.74
CA ASN A 186 15.02 -5.61 7.29
C ASN A 186 13.76 -5.19 8.06
N TYR A 187 13.89 -4.17 8.93
CA TYR A 187 12.74 -3.64 9.69
C TYR A 187 11.66 -3.10 8.76
N VAL A 188 12.04 -2.32 7.75
CA VAL A 188 11.11 -1.75 6.77
C VAL A 188 10.46 -2.84 5.92
N PHE A 189 11.21 -3.87 5.50
CA PHE A 189 10.68 -5.02 4.78
C PHE A 189 9.65 -5.79 5.61
N ASP A 190 9.99 -6.18 6.84
CA ASP A 190 9.11 -6.95 7.72
C ASP A 190 7.82 -6.19 8.09
N LYS A 191 7.91 -4.88 8.30
CA LYS A 191 6.76 -4.02 8.58
C LYS A 191 5.90 -3.79 7.34
N THR A 192 6.53 -3.61 6.16
CA THR A 192 5.80 -3.53 4.88
C THR A 192 5.05 -4.83 4.61
N LYS A 193 5.69 -5.98 4.88
CA LYS A 193 5.09 -7.31 4.80
C LYS A 193 3.88 -7.47 5.70
N GLN A 194 4.03 -7.24 7.02
CA GLN A 194 2.91 -7.34 7.96
C GLN A 194 1.72 -6.45 7.54
N CYS A 195 2.01 -5.22 7.11
CA CYS A 195 1.01 -4.25 6.69
C CYS A 195 0.26 -4.69 5.42
N ALA A 196 0.98 -5.13 4.39
CA ALA A 196 0.39 -5.62 3.14
C ALA A 196 -0.35 -6.96 3.31
N GLU A 197 0.18 -7.89 4.11
CA GLU A 197 -0.48 -9.16 4.43
C GLU A 197 -1.79 -8.95 5.20
N TRP A 198 -1.82 -7.99 6.14
CA TRP A 198 -3.06 -7.61 6.82
C TRP A 198 -4.09 -7.03 5.85
N ILE A 199 -3.70 -6.13 4.93
CA ILE A 199 -4.60 -5.58 3.90
C ILE A 199 -5.14 -6.71 3.01
N ASN A 200 -4.25 -7.60 2.55
CA ASN A 200 -4.59 -8.74 1.70
C ASN A 200 -5.56 -9.72 2.38
N LYS A 201 -5.42 -9.92 3.70
CA LYS A 201 -6.26 -10.84 4.49
C LYS A 201 -7.62 -10.24 4.86
N ASN A 202 -7.69 -8.95 5.17
CA ASN A 202 -8.87 -8.35 5.80
C ASN A 202 -9.68 -7.44 4.86
N ILE A 203 -9.09 -6.90 3.79
CA ILE A 203 -9.71 -5.84 2.97
C ILE A 203 -9.81 -6.24 1.48
N THR A 204 -8.71 -6.67 0.86
CA THR A 204 -8.63 -6.87 -0.60
C THR A 204 -7.32 -7.53 -1.04
N SER A 205 -7.34 -8.46 -1.99
CA SER A 205 -6.12 -9.04 -2.59
C SER A 205 -5.43 -8.12 -3.62
N ARG A 206 -5.98 -6.92 -3.88
CA ARG A 206 -5.50 -5.97 -4.89
C ARG A 206 -4.54 -4.94 -4.29
N THR A 207 -3.35 -5.42 -3.90
CA THR A 207 -2.27 -4.58 -3.35
C THR A 207 -1.10 -4.50 -4.33
N ILE A 208 -0.61 -3.29 -4.60
CA ILE A 208 0.67 -3.01 -5.26
C ILE A 208 1.62 -2.40 -4.23
N VAL A 209 2.83 -2.97 -4.14
CA VAL A 209 3.93 -2.43 -3.33
C VAL A 209 4.90 -1.71 -4.26
N VAL A 210 5.06 -0.41 -4.03
CA VAL A 210 5.91 0.49 -4.82
C VAL A 210 7.28 0.57 -4.15
N GLY A 211 8.34 0.29 -4.90
CA GLY A 211 9.72 0.44 -4.44
C GLY A 211 10.14 1.88 -4.15
N HIS A 212 11.33 2.08 -3.60
CA HIS A 212 11.86 3.40 -3.23
C HIS A 212 12.96 3.86 -4.18
N PHE A 213 12.93 5.13 -4.54
CA PHE A 213 14.08 5.80 -5.13
C PHE A 213 14.97 6.36 -4.03
N THR A 214 16.27 6.41 -4.32
CA THR A 214 17.36 7.02 -3.55
C THR A 214 17.22 8.54 -3.44
N ALA A 215 18.12 9.19 -2.72
CA ALA A 215 18.25 10.65 -2.75
C ALA A 215 19.08 11.11 -3.96
N VAL A 216 19.04 12.40 -4.27
CA VAL A 216 20.06 13.04 -5.12
C VAL A 216 21.37 13.03 -4.35
N ASN A 217 22.42 12.44 -4.92
CA ASN A 217 23.72 12.22 -4.25
C ASN A 217 23.54 11.50 -2.90
N ALA A 218 22.85 10.35 -2.90
CA ALA A 218 22.70 9.53 -1.71
C ALA A 218 24.08 9.07 -1.19
N ASN A 219 24.19 8.85 0.13
CA ASN A 219 25.35 8.13 0.66
C ASN A 219 25.22 6.62 0.38
N ASP A 220 26.36 5.92 0.39
CA ASP A 220 26.44 4.51 0.01
C ASP A 220 25.57 3.60 0.92
N ASP A 221 25.44 3.93 2.21
CA ASP A 221 24.63 3.18 3.17
C ASP A 221 23.13 3.27 2.85
N LEU A 222 22.61 4.48 2.61
CA LEU A 222 21.23 4.73 2.21
C LEU A 222 20.93 4.08 0.86
N SER A 223 21.85 4.22 -0.11
CA SER A 223 21.71 3.62 -1.43
C SER A 223 21.66 2.09 -1.34
N SER A 224 22.58 1.49 -0.58
CA SER A 224 22.62 0.04 -0.34
C SER A 224 21.36 -0.48 0.36
N ASN A 225 20.89 0.21 1.40
CA ASN A 225 19.65 -0.15 2.11
C ASN A 225 18.41 -0.08 1.20
N ILE A 226 18.29 0.97 0.37
CA ILE A 226 17.18 1.11 -0.58
C ILE A 226 17.24 0.04 -1.69
N GLN A 227 18.43 -0.26 -2.21
CA GLN A 227 18.62 -1.31 -3.22
C GLN A 227 18.31 -2.70 -2.67
N ALA A 228 18.75 -3.02 -1.45
CA ALA A 228 18.42 -4.26 -0.75
C ALA A 228 16.92 -4.39 -0.50
N LEU A 229 16.29 -3.35 0.05
CA LEU A 229 14.84 -3.31 0.28
C LEU A 229 14.07 -3.54 -1.03
N ASN A 230 14.40 -2.81 -2.10
CA ASN A 230 13.72 -2.97 -3.39
C ASN A 230 13.86 -4.37 -3.97
N LYS A 231 15.05 -4.98 -3.87
CA LYS A 231 15.30 -6.34 -4.34
C LYS A 231 14.42 -7.35 -3.60
N ASP A 232 14.33 -7.25 -2.28
CA ASP A 232 13.58 -8.21 -1.47
C ASP A 232 12.06 -7.99 -1.59
N LEU A 233 11.60 -6.73 -1.67
CA LEU A 233 10.21 -6.41 -2.01
C LEU A 233 9.84 -6.94 -3.40
N LYS A 234 10.72 -6.80 -4.40
CA LYS A 234 10.51 -7.33 -5.76
C LYS A 234 10.42 -8.84 -5.79
N LEU A 235 11.31 -9.53 -5.06
CA LEU A 235 11.28 -10.99 -4.91
C LEU A 235 9.99 -11.45 -4.23
N TYR A 236 9.59 -10.79 -3.14
CA TYR A 236 8.44 -11.19 -2.34
C TYR A 236 7.10 -10.93 -3.02
N TYR A 237 6.88 -9.71 -3.55
CA TYR A 237 5.61 -9.33 -4.17
C TYR A 237 5.52 -9.68 -5.66
N SER A 238 6.63 -10.01 -6.32
CA SER A 238 6.69 -10.46 -7.72
C SER A 238 5.88 -9.53 -8.64
N SER A 239 4.82 -10.01 -9.30
CA SER A 239 3.99 -9.20 -10.20
C SER A 239 3.25 -8.04 -9.51
N ASN A 240 3.12 -8.05 -8.18
CA ASN A 240 2.51 -6.98 -7.39
C ASN A 240 3.54 -5.96 -6.87
N PHE A 241 4.82 -6.08 -7.24
CA PHE A 241 5.81 -5.03 -7.04
C PHE A 241 5.81 -4.04 -8.21
N PHE A 242 5.84 -2.73 -7.91
CA PHE A 242 6.08 -1.68 -8.89
C PHE A 242 7.48 -1.10 -8.67
N ASP A 243 8.38 -1.35 -9.62
CA ASP A 243 9.80 -1.02 -9.52
C ASP A 243 10.06 0.46 -9.88
N LEU A 244 9.77 1.34 -8.93
CA LEU A 244 9.94 2.79 -9.08
C LEU A 244 11.41 3.18 -9.30
N ASN A 245 12.36 2.48 -8.70
CA ASN A 245 13.79 2.78 -8.86
C ASN A 245 14.24 2.45 -10.30
N TYR A 246 13.85 1.27 -10.81
CA TYR A 246 14.09 0.91 -12.20
C TYR A 246 13.45 1.91 -13.17
N LEU A 247 12.20 2.33 -12.93
CA LEU A 247 11.50 3.29 -13.80
C LEU A 247 12.22 4.64 -13.92
N LEU A 248 12.90 5.10 -12.87
CA LEU A 248 13.64 6.36 -12.84
C LEU A 248 15.08 6.24 -13.40
N SER A 249 15.67 5.05 -13.33
CA SER A 249 16.99 4.73 -13.90
C SER A 249 16.92 4.25 -15.37
N ASP A 250 15.73 3.95 -15.89
CA ASP A 250 15.53 3.59 -17.29
C ASP A 250 15.92 4.75 -18.24
N ARG A 251 16.64 4.42 -19.31
CA ARG A 251 17.16 5.43 -20.27
C ARG A 251 16.07 6.16 -21.04
N ASN A 252 14.87 5.58 -21.17
CA ASN A 252 13.75 6.20 -21.88
C ASN A 252 12.99 7.21 -21.00
N ILE A 253 13.30 7.32 -19.70
CA ILE A 253 12.65 8.30 -18.80
C ILE A 253 12.74 9.72 -19.36
N TRP A 254 13.87 10.07 -19.96
CA TRP A 254 14.16 11.36 -20.59
C TRP A 254 13.24 11.66 -21.77
N GLN A 255 13.06 10.68 -22.66
CA GLN A 255 12.16 10.80 -23.81
C GLN A 255 10.69 10.83 -23.37
N ASN A 256 10.32 9.93 -22.45
CA ASN A 256 8.97 9.84 -21.89
C ASN A 256 8.54 11.13 -21.19
N LEU A 257 9.45 11.75 -20.44
CA LEU A 257 9.22 13.03 -19.76
C LEU A 257 9.53 14.24 -20.64
N GLN A 258 10.05 14.10 -21.86
CA GLN A 258 10.52 15.22 -22.69
C GLN A 258 11.45 16.16 -21.89
N ILE A 259 12.50 15.59 -21.31
CA ILE A 259 13.55 16.28 -20.55
C ILE A 259 14.88 15.99 -21.26
N THR A 260 15.68 17.03 -21.51
CA THR A 260 17.05 16.87 -22.00
C THR A 260 17.97 16.62 -20.81
N PRO A 261 18.56 15.41 -20.65
CA PRO A 261 19.41 15.10 -19.51
C PRO A 261 20.77 15.80 -19.59
N THR A 262 21.30 16.15 -18.41
CA THR A 262 22.69 16.59 -18.22
C THR A 262 23.63 15.39 -18.07
N THR A 263 24.95 15.63 -18.11
CA THR A 263 25.96 14.61 -17.77
C THR A 263 25.76 14.06 -16.36
N SER A 264 25.49 14.93 -15.38
CA SER A 264 25.20 14.56 -14.00
C SER A 264 23.95 13.70 -13.84
N ASP A 265 22.94 13.87 -14.68
CA ASP A 265 21.74 13.01 -14.66
C ASP A 265 22.07 11.58 -15.09
N TYR A 266 22.91 11.40 -16.11
CA TYR A 266 23.38 10.08 -16.53
C TYR A 266 24.30 9.43 -15.50
N GLU A 267 25.18 10.20 -14.85
CA GLU A 267 26.02 9.71 -13.75
C GLU A 267 25.17 9.24 -12.56
N ALA A 268 24.12 9.98 -12.20
CA ALA A 268 23.16 9.57 -11.18
C ALA A 268 22.42 8.28 -11.57
N GLN A 269 21.92 8.17 -12.81
CA GLN A 269 21.28 6.94 -13.29
C GLN A 269 22.21 5.71 -13.23
N VAL A 270 23.50 5.87 -13.54
CA VAL A 270 24.50 4.77 -13.45
C VAL A 270 24.74 4.33 -12.00
N LYS A 271 24.65 5.24 -11.04
CA LYS A 271 24.74 4.92 -9.59
C LYS A 271 23.46 4.34 -9.01
N GLY A 272 22.33 4.46 -9.71
CA GLY A 272 21.00 4.22 -9.13
C GLY A 272 20.53 5.34 -8.19
N ASP A 273 21.09 6.54 -8.34
CA ASP A 273 20.72 7.76 -7.62
C ASP A 273 19.55 8.50 -8.31
N LEU A 274 18.83 9.34 -7.55
CA LEU A 274 17.86 10.25 -8.17
C LEU A 274 18.60 11.33 -8.96
N ALA A 275 18.36 11.37 -10.26
CA ALA A 275 18.86 12.42 -11.14
C ALA A 275 18.20 13.78 -10.85
N VAL A 276 18.99 14.86 -10.87
CA VAL A 276 18.56 16.23 -10.50
C VAL A 276 17.41 16.71 -11.39
N SER A 277 17.45 16.43 -12.69
CA SER A 277 16.39 16.83 -13.63
C SER A 277 15.03 16.13 -13.37
N LEU A 278 15.01 15.07 -12.54
CA LEU A 278 13.78 14.37 -12.10
C LEU A 278 13.29 14.83 -10.72
N SER A 279 14.10 15.57 -9.98
CA SER A 279 13.83 15.99 -8.60
C SER A 279 13.27 17.42 -8.50
N SER A 280 12.67 17.75 -7.35
CA SER A 280 12.34 19.12 -6.94
C SER A 280 13.32 19.68 -5.89
N ASP A 281 13.92 18.77 -5.11
CA ASP A 281 14.95 19.02 -4.12
C ASP A 281 15.86 17.77 -4.04
N SER A 282 16.59 17.56 -2.93
CA SER A 282 17.49 16.41 -2.79
C SER A 282 16.80 15.07 -2.49
N ILE A 283 15.53 15.04 -2.10
CA ILE A 283 14.83 13.82 -1.63
C ILE A 283 13.45 13.59 -2.28
N HIS A 284 12.89 14.60 -2.94
CA HIS A 284 11.57 14.57 -3.58
C HIS A 284 11.63 14.69 -5.11
N LEU A 285 10.65 14.07 -5.77
CA LEU A 285 10.45 14.11 -7.22
C LEU A 285 9.71 15.38 -7.62
N ASN A 286 10.02 15.94 -8.80
CA ASN A 286 9.24 17.05 -9.33
C ASN A 286 7.86 16.61 -9.86
N ASN A 287 6.95 17.57 -10.05
CA ASN A 287 5.57 17.33 -10.46
C ASN A 287 5.44 16.53 -11.76
N LYS A 288 6.34 16.75 -12.74
CA LYS A 288 6.30 16.05 -14.04
C LYS A 288 6.63 14.56 -13.87
N THR A 289 7.64 14.27 -13.04
CA THR A 289 8.03 12.91 -12.68
C THR A 289 6.96 12.21 -11.85
N ASN A 290 6.38 12.88 -10.84
CA ASN A 290 5.25 12.34 -10.05
C ASN A 290 4.04 11.99 -10.92
N GLN A 291 3.66 12.87 -11.86
CA GLN A 291 2.56 12.61 -12.80
C GLN A 291 2.82 11.36 -13.64
N PHE A 292 4.01 11.25 -14.25
CA PHE A 292 4.38 10.09 -15.06
C PHE A 292 4.33 8.79 -14.25
N ILE A 293 4.86 8.78 -13.02
CA ILE A 293 4.81 7.58 -12.15
C ILE A 293 3.36 7.19 -11.86
N THR A 294 2.50 8.15 -11.50
CA THR A 294 1.08 7.84 -11.28
C THR A 294 0.41 7.25 -12.52
N ASP A 295 0.68 7.80 -13.72
CA ASP A 295 0.15 7.25 -14.98
C ASP A 295 0.68 5.82 -15.28
N GLN A 296 1.90 5.47 -14.87
CA GLN A 296 2.40 4.09 -14.98
C GLN A 296 1.75 3.16 -13.96
N ILE A 297 1.52 3.60 -12.71
CA ILE A 297 0.76 2.83 -11.71
C ILE A 297 -0.68 2.58 -12.20
N TYR A 298 -1.31 3.57 -12.83
CA TYR A 298 -2.62 3.42 -13.49
C TYR A 298 -2.59 2.32 -14.54
N LYS A 299 -1.63 2.34 -15.47
CA LYS A 299 -1.46 1.29 -16.49
C LYS A 299 -1.26 -0.10 -15.87
N THR A 300 -0.46 -0.21 -14.82
CA THR A 300 -0.27 -1.48 -14.10
C THR A 300 -1.61 -2.05 -13.58
N MET A 301 -2.52 -1.21 -13.11
CA MET A 301 -3.85 -1.66 -12.66
C MET A 301 -4.79 -2.04 -13.82
N ILE A 302 -4.65 -1.40 -14.99
CA ILE A 302 -5.35 -1.77 -16.24
C ILE A 302 -4.86 -3.14 -16.74
N GLU A 303 -3.55 -3.34 -16.82
CA GLU A 303 -2.91 -4.61 -17.24
C GLU A 303 -3.32 -5.77 -16.34
N LYS A 304 -3.41 -5.52 -15.03
CA LYS A 304 -3.93 -6.46 -14.02
C LYS A 304 -5.45 -6.69 -14.09
N LYS A 305 -6.18 -5.95 -14.93
CA LYS A 305 -7.65 -5.96 -15.03
C LYS A 305 -8.33 -5.65 -13.69
N TRP A 306 -7.75 -4.75 -12.89
CA TRP A 306 -8.32 -4.31 -11.60
C TRP A 306 -9.21 -3.08 -11.73
N ILE A 307 -9.03 -2.30 -12.79
CA ILE A 307 -9.85 -1.16 -13.23
C ILE A 307 -10.10 -1.28 -14.74
N ASN A 308 -10.87 -0.36 -15.33
CA ASN A 308 -11.22 -0.34 -16.76
C ASN A 308 -10.59 0.86 -17.47
#